data_AF-A0A838VRV3-F1
#
_entry.id   AF-A0A838VRV3-F1
#
_cell.length_a   1.000
_cell.length_b   1.000
_cell.length_c   1.000
_cell.angle_alpha   90.00
_cell.angle_beta   90.00
_cell.angle_gamma   90.00
#
_symmetry.space_group_name_H-M   'P 1'
#
loop_
_entity.id
_entity.type
_entity.pdbx_description
1 polymer ?
#
loop_
_entity_poly.entity_id
_entity_poly.type
_entity_poly.pdbx_seq_one_letter_code
_entity_poly.pdbx_strand_id
1 'polypeptide(L)'
;SESVIEKATSVKLIVEVVSTNWQDDYYDKRRDYEAMGIPEYWIVDYAALGGREFTGYPKQRTIFVYELIDGEYLKTTFRDSDVIVSPTFPQFNLTAQQIFNLAL
;
A
#
# COMPACT_ATOMS: atom_id res chain seq x y z
N SER A 1 4.68 9.38 15.82
CA SER A 1 4.63 8.06 16.50
C SER A 1 5.05 7.02 15.49
N GLU A 2 5.85 6.05 15.90
CA GLU A 2 6.22 4.91 15.06
C GLU A 2 5.41 3.69 15.50
N SER A 3 5.05 2.84 14.53
CA SER A 3 4.34 1.58 14.78
C SER A 3 5.34 0.52 15.25
N VAL A 4 5.00 -0.23 16.29
CA VAL A 4 5.82 -1.36 16.79
C VAL A 4 5.10 -2.68 16.49
N ILE A 5 5.80 -3.60 15.84
CA ILE A 5 5.32 -4.95 15.55
C ILE A 5 6.11 -5.94 16.41
N GLU A 6 5.46 -6.52 17.43
CA GLU A 6 6.12 -7.49 18.31
C GLU A 6 6.08 -8.92 17.75
N LYS A 7 4.99 -9.28 17.05
CA LYS A 7 4.79 -10.61 16.47
C LYS A 7 4.34 -10.50 15.01
N ALA A 8 5.31 -10.37 14.11
CA ALA A 8 5.05 -10.24 12.67
C ALA A 8 4.15 -11.36 12.12
N THR A 9 4.33 -12.59 12.59
CA THR A 9 3.58 -13.77 12.11
C THR A 9 2.06 -13.72 12.36
N SER A 10 1.59 -12.89 13.31
CA SER A 10 0.16 -12.67 13.51
C SER A 10 -0.45 -11.60 12.61
N VAL A 11 0.36 -10.78 11.96
CA VAL A 11 -0.10 -9.72 11.06
C VAL A 11 -0.30 -10.32 9.66
N LYS A 12 -1.46 -10.05 9.06
CA LYS A 12 -1.81 -10.54 7.71
C LYS A 12 -1.78 -9.43 6.66
N LEU A 13 -2.15 -8.23 7.07
CA LEU A 13 -2.18 -7.04 6.24
C LEU A 13 -1.73 -5.84 7.07
N ILE A 14 -0.91 -4.97 6.48
CA ILE A 14 -0.66 -3.61 6.96
C ILE A 14 -1.15 -2.64 5.90
N VAL A 15 -1.78 -1.54 6.32
CA VAL A 15 -2.19 -0.45 5.43
C VAL A 15 -1.60 0.85 5.96
N GLU A 16 -0.76 1.49 5.14
CA GLU A 16 -0.19 2.81 5.44
C GLU A 16 -0.86 3.87 4.57
N VAL A 17 -1.29 4.96 5.19
CA VAL A 17 -1.86 6.12 4.51
C VAL A 17 -0.79 7.19 4.43
N VAL A 18 -0.40 7.53 3.20
CA VAL A 18 0.77 8.37 2.94
C VAL A 18 0.56 9.78 3.49
N SER A 19 1.58 10.27 4.18
CA SER A 19 1.68 11.65 4.64
C SER A 19 2.83 12.38 3.94
N THR A 20 3.24 13.53 4.46
CA THR A 20 4.34 14.33 3.87
C THR A 20 5.69 13.60 3.86
N ASN A 21 5.91 12.63 4.76
CA ASN A 21 7.13 11.80 4.83
C ASN A 21 7.00 10.52 3.99
N TRP A 22 6.50 10.63 2.77
CA TRP A 22 6.13 9.49 1.91
C TRP A 22 7.28 8.54 1.59
N GLN A 23 8.54 8.99 1.62
CA GLN A 23 9.69 8.13 1.34
C GLN A 23 9.77 6.95 2.31
N ASP A 24 9.41 7.16 3.57
CA ASP A 24 9.44 6.13 4.61
C ASP A 24 8.51 4.97 4.28
N ASP A 25 7.27 5.26 3.88
CA ASP A 25 6.29 4.24 3.48
C ASP A 25 6.75 3.49 2.20
N TYR A 26 7.32 4.22 1.23
CA TYR A 26 7.69 3.66 -0.07
C TYR A 26 8.97 2.81 -0.03
N TYR A 27 9.86 3.09 0.91
CA TYR A 27 11.19 2.47 0.96
C TYR A 27 11.45 1.72 2.25
N ASP A 28 11.51 2.43 3.38
CA ASP A 28 12.02 1.86 4.65
C ASP A 28 11.01 0.88 5.24
N LYS A 29 9.76 1.30 5.47
CA LYS A 29 8.72 0.41 5.98
C LYS A 29 8.44 -0.77 5.05
N ARG A 30 8.39 -0.52 3.74
CA ARG A 30 8.20 -1.58 2.75
C ARG A 30 9.27 -2.66 2.87
N ARG A 31 10.55 -2.27 2.93
CA ARG A 31 11.68 -3.19 3.12
C ARG A 31 11.55 -3.95 4.44
N ASP A 32 11.21 -3.25 5.51
CA ASP A 32 11.17 -3.86 6.84
C ASP A 32 10.01 -4.86 6.96
N TYR A 33 8.83 -4.55 6.41
CA TYR A 33 7.69 -5.48 6.40
C TYR A 33 7.92 -6.70 5.50
N GLU A 34 8.63 -6.53 4.38
CA GLU A 34 9.07 -7.64 3.53
C GLU A 34 9.98 -8.59 4.31
N ALA A 35 11.01 -8.04 4.96
CA ALA A 35 11.94 -8.81 5.78
C ALA A 35 11.26 -9.48 6.99
N MET A 36 10.20 -8.88 7.53
CA MET A 36 9.38 -9.47 8.58
C MET A 36 8.44 -10.58 8.08
N GLY A 37 8.30 -10.77 6.77
CA GLY A 37 7.45 -11.80 6.17
C GLY A 37 5.96 -11.46 6.27
N ILE A 38 5.59 -10.18 6.27
CA ILE A 38 4.18 -9.78 6.27
C ILE A 38 3.57 -10.14 4.91
N PRO A 39 2.45 -10.90 4.86
CA PRO A 39 1.93 -11.41 3.58
C PRO A 39 1.45 -10.33 2.61
N GLU A 40 0.89 -9.23 3.14
CA GLU A 40 0.30 -8.17 2.32
C GLU A 40 0.56 -6.79 2.93
N TYR A 41 0.92 -5.83 2.08
CA TYR A 41 1.18 -4.45 2.48
C TYR A 41 0.57 -3.47 1.50
N TRP A 42 -0.19 -2.49 2.01
CA TRP A 42 -0.83 -1.47 1.21
C TRP A 42 -0.24 -0.09 1.50
N ILE A 43 -0.03 0.68 0.44
CA ILE A 43 0.27 2.11 0.52
C ILE A 43 -0.87 2.85 -0.16
N VAL A 44 -1.58 3.70 0.59
CA VAL A 44 -2.69 4.52 0.11
C VAL A 44 -2.22 5.96 -0.03
N ASP A 45 -1.81 6.35 -1.24
CA ASP A 45 -1.42 7.72 -1.57
C ASP A 45 -2.60 8.52 -2.12
N TYR A 46 -3.47 8.94 -1.21
CA TYR A 46 -4.73 9.64 -1.53
C TYR A 46 -4.53 11.08 -2.01
N ALA A 47 -3.35 11.68 -1.81
CA ALA A 47 -3.05 13.06 -2.21
C ALA A 47 -1.96 13.15 -3.29
N ALA A 48 -1.53 12.00 -3.82
CA ALA A 48 -0.47 11.90 -4.82
C ALA A 48 0.84 12.59 -4.36
N LEU A 49 1.22 12.37 -3.10
CA LEU A 49 2.39 13.00 -2.48
C LEU A 49 3.70 12.38 -2.98
N GLY A 50 3.69 11.08 -3.24
CA GLY A 50 4.85 10.29 -3.68
C GLY A 50 5.52 10.80 -4.96
N GLY A 51 6.77 10.36 -5.18
CA GLY A 51 7.57 10.71 -6.36
C GLY A 51 6.85 10.43 -7.69
N ARG A 52 7.20 11.20 -8.73
CA ARG A 52 6.57 11.06 -10.06
C ARG A 52 6.82 9.69 -10.68
N GLU A 53 7.92 9.02 -10.35
CA GLU A 53 8.17 7.65 -10.78
C GLU A 53 7.08 6.67 -10.32
N PHE A 54 6.39 6.97 -9.21
CA PHE A 54 5.33 6.12 -8.67
C PHE A 54 3.93 6.62 -8.98
N THR A 55 3.72 7.94 -8.93
CA THR A 55 2.39 8.57 -9.04
C THR A 55 2.11 9.12 -10.45
N GLY A 56 3.08 9.08 -11.37
CA GLY A 56 2.93 9.52 -12.75
C GLY A 56 3.09 11.03 -12.98
N TYR A 57 2.80 11.44 -14.21
CA TYR A 57 2.81 12.86 -14.63
C TYR A 57 1.63 13.14 -15.60
N PRO A 58 0.62 13.96 -15.22
CA PRO A 58 0.46 14.59 -13.90
C PRO A 58 0.36 13.53 -12.78
N LYS A 59 0.72 13.91 -11.54
CA LYS A 59 0.64 13.00 -10.41
C LYS A 59 -0.81 12.59 -10.15
N GLN A 60 -1.03 11.32 -9.86
CA GLN A 60 -2.34 10.72 -9.61
C GLN A 60 -2.37 10.02 -8.26
N ARG A 61 -3.54 10.09 -7.62
CA ARG A 61 -3.81 9.33 -6.38
C ARG A 61 -3.67 7.85 -6.71
N THR A 62 -2.92 7.13 -5.88
CA THR A 62 -2.51 5.76 -6.22
C THR A 62 -2.58 4.88 -4.99
N ILE A 63 -3.10 3.66 -5.14
CA ILE A 63 -2.99 2.60 -4.15
C ILE A 63 -2.01 1.58 -4.68
N PHE A 64 -1.04 1.19 -3.85
CA PHE A 64 -0.13 0.09 -4.14
C PHE A 64 -0.49 -1.07 -3.21
N VAL A 65 -0.66 -2.26 -3.77
CA VAL A 65 -0.77 -3.51 -3.01
C VAL A 65 0.47 -4.33 -3.28
N TYR A 66 1.17 -4.69 -2.22
CA TYR A 66 2.31 -5.59 -2.25
C TYR A 66 1.86 -6.95 -1.70
N GLU A 67 2.08 -8.01 -2.46
CA GLU A 67 1.88 -9.40 -2.05
C GLU A 67 3.23 -10.08 -1.90
N LEU A 68 3.46 -10.75 -0.77
CA LEU A 68 4.71 -11.46 -0.52
C LEU A 68 4.68 -12.83 -1.20
N ILE A 69 5.47 -13.00 -2.26
CA ILE A 69 5.63 -14.24 -3.01
C ILE A 69 7.09 -14.68 -2.93
N ASP A 70 7.33 -15.91 -2.46
CA ASP A 70 8.67 -16.49 -2.35
C ASP A 70 9.71 -15.61 -1.64
N GLY A 71 9.25 -14.79 -0.68
CA GLY A 71 10.09 -13.90 0.12
C GLY A 71 10.31 -12.50 -0.46
N GLU A 72 9.68 -12.17 -1.59
CA GLU A 72 9.77 -10.86 -2.23
C GLU A 72 8.38 -10.27 -2.46
N TYR A 73 8.24 -8.95 -2.27
CA TYR A 73 6.99 -8.26 -2.55
C TYR A 73 6.82 -8.01 -4.05
N LEU A 74 5.73 -8.57 -4.59
CA LEU A 74 5.22 -8.22 -5.90
C LEU A 74 4.20 -7.08 -5.77
N LYS A 75 4.46 -5.98 -6.49
CA LYS A 75 3.65 -4.77 -6.43
C LYS A 75 2.61 -4.74 -7.55
N THR A 76 1.35 -4.53 -7.18
CA THR A 76 0.27 -4.12 -8.09
C THR A 76 -0.14 -2.69 -7.81
N THR A 77 -0.39 -1.90 -8.85
CA THR A 77 -0.75 -0.49 -8.77
C THR A 77 -2.19 -0.30 -9.22
N PHE A 78 -3.00 0.40 -8.43
CA PHE A 78 -4.42 0.65 -8.69
C PHE A 78 -4.71 2.15 -8.68
N ARG A 79 -5.47 2.62 -9.68
CA ARG A 79 -5.90 4.01 -9.84
C ARG A 79 -7.34 4.07 -10.33
N ASP A 80 -8.00 5.19 -10.08
CA ASP A 80 -9.33 5.50 -10.62
C ASP A 80 -10.33 4.33 -10.50
N SER A 81 -10.79 3.76 -11.60
CA SER A 81 -11.79 2.68 -11.62
C SER A 81 -11.21 1.27 -11.43
N ASP A 82 -9.92 1.12 -11.20
CA ASP A 82 -9.31 -0.18 -10.96
C ASP A 82 -9.89 -0.80 -9.68
N VAL A 83 -10.43 -2.02 -9.78
CA VAL A 83 -10.89 -2.81 -8.64
C VAL A 83 -9.67 -3.34 -7.90
N ILE A 84 -9.55 -3.01 -6.62
CA ILE A 84 -8.40 -3.42 -5.81
C ILE A 84 -8.48 -4.91 -5.54
N VAL A 85 -7.41 -5.64 -5.83
CA VAL A 85 -7.29 -7.06 -5.55
C VAL A 85 -6.47 -7.26 -4.29
N SER A 86 -7.05 -7.94 -3.30
CA SER A 86 -6.40 -8.31 -2.03
C SER A 86 -6.29 -9.82 -1.92
N PRO A 87 -5.08 -10.41 -1.81
CA PRO A 87 -4.94 -11.83 -1.50
C PRO A 87 -5.49 -12.19 -0.10
N THR A 88 -5.39 -11.29 0.89
CA THR A 88 -5.94 -11.52 2.25
C THR A 88 -7.46 -11.39 2.28
N PHE A 89 -8.03 -10.49 1.48
CA PHE A 89 -9.48 -10.26 1.40
C PHE A 89 -10.01 -10.44 -0.04
N PRO A 90 -10.17 -11.69 -0.55
CA PRO A 90 -10.57 -11.91 -1.94
C PRO A 90 -11.96 -11.39 -2.32
N GLN A 91 -12.81 -11.08 -1.33
CA GLN A 91 -14.12 -10.48 -1.54
C GLN A 91 -14.10 -8.94 -1.50
N PHE A 92 -12.94 -8.33 -1.27
CA PHE A 92 -12.78 -6.89 -1.36
C PHE A 92 -13.06 -6.44 -2.79
N ASN A 93 -14.07 -5.58 -2.96
CA ASN A 93 -14.60 -5.21 -4.27
C ASN A 93 -14.89 -3.70 -4.34
N LEU A 94 -13.90 -2.90 -3.93
CA LEU A 94 -13.92 -1.45 -4.06
C LEU A 94 -12.86 -1.02 -5.07
N THR A 95 -13.18 0.00 -5.85
CA THR A 95 -12.21 0.66 -6.71
C THR A 95 -11.34 1.64 -5.93
N ALA A 96 -10.17 1.97 -6.47
CA ALA A 96 -9.30 2.99 -5.89
C ALA A 96 -10.04 4.33 -5.72
N GLN A 97 -10.80 4.76 -6.73
CA GLN A 97 -11.63 5.97 -6.67
C GLN A 97 -12.68 5.90 -5.55
N GLN A 98 -13.33 4.75 -5.35
CA GLN A 98 -14.30 4.61 -4.26
C GLN A 98 -13.64 4.80 -2.90
N ILE A 99 -12.44 4.25 -2.69
CA ILE A 99 -11.66 4.46 -1.47
C ILE A 99 -11.28 5.93 -1.30
N PHE A 100 -10.76 6.59 -2.35
CA PHE A 100 -10.38 8.00 -2.25
C PHE A 100 -11.57 8.94 -1.98
N ASN A 101 -12.77 8.58 -2.41
CA ASN A 101 -13.98 9.36 -2.17
C ASN A 101 -14.47 9.27 -0.71
N LEU A 102 -13.98 8.31 0.10
CA LEU A 102 -14.32 8.21 1.52
C LEU A 102 -13.52 9.16 2.42
N ALA A 103 -12.45 9.77 1.90
CA ALA A 103 -11.55 10.65 2.65
C ALA A 103 -12.05 12.11 2.75
N LEU A 104 -13.35 12.34 2.53
CA LEU A 104 -14.00 13.67 2.56
C LEU A 104 -14.57 14.01 3.94
#